data_AF-A0A1Y6F873-F1
#
_entry.id   AF-A0A1Y6F873-F1
#
_cell.length_a   1.000
_cell.length_b   1.000
_cell.length_c   1.000
_cell.angle_alpha   90.00
_cell.angle_beta   90.00
_cell.angle_gamma   90.00
#
_symmetry.space_group_name_H-M   'P 1'
#
loop_
_entity.id
_entity.type
_entity.pdbx_description
1 polymer ?
#
loop_
_entity_poly.entity_id
_entity_poly.type
_entity_poly.pdbx_seq_one_letter_code
_entity_poly.pdbx_strand_id
1 'polypeptide(L)'
;MTVSNSGDGIATQLVADSDLPANLTYVSSSILSGSTCGTATVAEDDDASGTDENDPRGASFSGSTFTLQSALLGPGEAFAMVFQALID
;
A
#
# COMPACT_ATOMS: atom_id res chain seq x y z
N MET A 1 -3.19 5.44 -2.83
CA MET A 1 -2.97 6.12 -1.53
C MET A 1 -1.51 6.49 -1.37
N THR A 2 -1.18 7.46 -0.52
CA THR A 2 0.22 7.81 -0.18
C THR A 2 0.35 8.15 1.30
N VAL A 3 1.36 7.58 1.93
CA VAL A 3 1.83 7.88 3.28
C VAL A 3 3.19 8.56 3.15
N SER A 4 3.40 9.67 3.86
CA SER A 4 4.66 10.41 3.80
C SER A 4 5.14 10.78 5.20
N ASN A 5 6.45 10.73 5.41
CA ASN A 5 7.07 11.19 6.64
C ASN A 5 7.68 12.58 6.40
N SER A 6 6.95 13.62 6.79
CA SER A 6 7.41 15.00 6.68
C SER A 6 8.26 15.47 7.86
N GLY A 7 8.54 14.60 8.84
CA GLY A 7 9.35 14.91 10.01
C GLY A 7 10.82 14.56 9.83
N ASP A 8 11.63 14.94 10.81
CA ASP A 8 13.09 14.72 10.79
C ASP A 8 13.53 13.36 11.38
N GLY A 9 12.58 12.59 11.94
CA GLY A 9 12.83 11.29 12.56
C GLY A 9 12.46 10.12 11.64
N ILE A 10 12.96 8.92 11.95
CA ILE A 10 12.54 7.68 11.26
C ILE A 10 11.24 7.20 11.90
N ALA A 11 10.19 7.06 11.10
CA ALA A 11 8.96 6.39 11.52
C ALA A 11 9.17 4.86 11.42
N THR A 12 8.73 4.11 12.42
CA THR A 12 8.91 2.67 12.51
C THR A 12 7.56 1.96 12.69
N GLN A 13 7.45 0.71 12.19
CA GLN A 13 6.24 -0.11 12.28
C GLN A 13 4.99 0.62 11.76
N LEU A 14 5.07 1.10 10.52
CA LEU A 14 3.95 1.81 9.91
C LEU A 14 2.88 0.81 9.47
N VAL A 15 1.65 1.14 9.81
CA VAL A 15 0.44 0.51 9.28
C VAL A 15 -0.50 1.64 8.88
N ALA A 16 -1.03 1.58 7.66
CA ALA A 16 -2.05 2.50 7.18
C ALA A 16 -3.17 1.71 6.51
N ASP A 17 -4.40 2.02 6.87
CA ASP A 17 -5.59 1.38 6.32
C ASP A 17 -6.39 2.35 5.45
N SER A 18 -7.03 1.83 4.41
CA SER A 18 -7.98 2.56 3.59
C SER A 18 -9.13 1.66 3.17
N ASP A 19 -10.34 2.09 3.46
CA ASP A 19 -11.54 1.37 3.03
C ASP A 19 -11.88 1.69 1.57
N LEU A 20 -12.27 0.64 0.83
CA LEU A 20 -12.84 0.74 -0.50
C LEU A 20 -14.34 1.12 -0.38
N PRO A 21 -14.77 2.23 -0.99
CA PRO A 21 -16.19 2.58 -1.06
C PRO A 21 -17.05 1.45 -1.62
N ALA A 22 -18.27 1.31 -1.10
CA ALA A 22 -19.17 0.20 -1.42
C ALA A 22 -19.68 0.15 -2.88
N ASN A 23 -19.43 1.20 -3.67
CA ASN A 23 -19.77 1.28 -5.09
C ASN A 23 -18.58 0.95 -6.01
N LEU A 24 -17.51 0.41 -5.42
CA LEU A 24 -16.30 0.00 -6.12
C LEU A 24 -16.00 -1.46 -5.78
N THR A 25 -15.65 -2.23 -6.81
CA THR A 25 -15.19 -3.61 -6.67
C THR A 25 -13.69 -3.71 -6.96
N TYR A 26 -12.90 -4.22 -6.00
CA TYR A 26 -11.46 -4.41 -6.17
C TYR A 26 -11.15 -5.43 -7.29
N VAL A 27 -10.17 -5.12 -8.14
CA VAL A 27 -9.61 -6.06 -9.13
C VAL A 27 -8.42 -6.76 -8.49
N SER A 28 -8.55 -8.05 -8.17
CA SER A 28 -7.46 -8.88 -7.63
C SER A 28 -6.21 -8.81 -8.51
N SER A 29 -5.02 -8.85 -7.90
CA SER A 29 -3.72 -8.82 -8.60
C SER A 29 -3.48 -7.54 -9.36
N SER A 30 -3.88 -6.45 -8.73
CA SER A 30 -3.64 -5.11 -9.25
C SER A 30 -2.96 -4.17 -8.28
N ILE A 31 -2.62 -4.61 -7.06
CA ILE A 31 -1.88 -3.74 -6.15
C ILE A 31 -0.45 -3.56 -6.67
N LEU A 32 -0.06 -2.31 -6.81
CA LEU A 32 1.33 -1.92 -7.08
C LEU A 32 1.78 -0.89 -6.05
N SER A 33 3.05 -0.93 -5.71
CA SER A 33 3.66 -0.02 -4.76
C SER A 33 4.86 0.74 -5.32
N GLY A 34 5.21 1.84 -4.64
CA GLY A 34 6.37 2.66 -4.94
C GLY A 34 6.44 3.89 -4.05
N SER A 35 7.38 4.80 -4.31
CA SER A 35 7.51 6.03 -3.52
C SER A 35 6.38 7.04 -3.77
N THR A 36 5.74 6.97 -4.94
CA THR A 36 4.59 7.82 -5.33
C THR A 36 3.59 7.01 -6.15
N CYS A 37 2.33 7.45 -6.22
CA CYS A 37 1.34 6.76 -7.06
C CYS A 37 1.70 6.74 -8.55
N GLY A 38 2.45 7.74 -9.05
CA GLY A 38 2.88 7.81 -10.45
C GLY A 38 4.06 6.90 -10.79
N THR A 39 4.79 6.43 -9.77
CA THR A 39 5.98 5.57 -9.91
C THR A 39 5.76 4.20 -9.27
N ALA A 40 4.50 3.84 -8.97
CA ALA A 40 4.16 2.58 -8.36
C ALA A 40 4.20 1.47 -9.42
N THR A 41 5.20 0.61 -9.33
CA THR A 41 5.47 -0.45 -10.32
C THR A 41 5.90 -1.77 -9.70
N VAL A 42 6.15 -1.81 -8.39
CA VAL A 42 6.48 -3.05 -7.69
C VAL A 42 5.17 -3.76 -7.41
N ALA A 43 5.05 -5.02 -7.83
CA ALA A 43 3.89 -5.82 -7.50
C ALA A 43 3.93 -6.16 -6.00
N GLU A 44 2.76 -6.10 -5.37
CA GLU A 44 2.58 -6.49 -3.98
C GLU A 44 1.66 -7.69 -3.89
N ASP A 45 1.68 -8.36 -2.74
CA ASP A 45 0.69 -9.37 -2.39
C ASP A 45 -0.71 -8.73 -2.26
N ASP A 46 -1.73 -9.37 -2.83
CA ASP A 46 -3.11 -8.87 -2.77
C ASP A 46 -3.90 -9.48 -1.63
N ASP A 47 -3.52 -10.68 -1.20
CA ASP A 47 -4.09 -11.31 -0.04
C ASP A 47 -3.09 -11.15 1.12
N ALA A 48 -3.55 -11.16 2.36
CA ALA A 48 -2.64 -11.01 3.50
C ALA A 48 -1.79 -12.29 3.73
N SER A 49 -1.46 -13.05 2.69
CA SER A 49 -0.99 -14.43 2.74
C SER A 49 0.18 -14.70 1.80
N GLY A 50 1.37 -14.46 2.31
CA GLY A 50 2.61 -14.81 1.65
C GLY A 50 3.76 -14.23 2.43
N THR A 51 5.00 -14.61 2.11
CA THR A 51 6.13 -13.72 2.40
C THR A 51 6.05 -12.55 1.43
N ASP A 52 6.32 -11.33 1.90
CA ASP A 52 6.47 -10.19 1.00
C ASP A 52 7.36 -10.56 -0.20
N GLU A 53 6.98 -10.09 -1.38
CA GLU A 53 7.74 -10.32 -2.59
C GLU A 53 8.91 -9.34 -2.63
N ASN A 54 9.97 -9.70 -1.91
CA ASN A 54 11.34 -9.18 -2.04
C ASN A 54 11.60 -7.74 -1.53
N ASP A 55 10.65 -7.07 -0.87
CA ASP A 55 10.88 -5.72 -0.35
C ASP A 55 10.21 -5.46 1.02
N PRO A 56 10.78 -4.55 1.86
CA PRO A 56 10.35 -4.36 3.24
C PRO A 56 9.02 -3.59 3.40
N ARG A 57 8.30 -3.38 2.31
CA ARG A 57 7.00 -2.73 2.23
C ARG A 57 6.00 -3.79 1.77
N GLY A 58 4.83 -3.76 2.38
CA GLY A 58 3.78 -4.72 2.12
C GLY A 58 2.45 -4.04 1.88
N ALA A 59 1.66 -4.62 1.01
CA ALA A 59 0.26 -4.32 0.83
C ALA A 59 -0.59 -5.57 1.00
N SER A 60 -1.87 -5.40 1.29
CA SER A 60 -2.87 -6.47 1.16
C SER A 60 -4.27 -5.86 1.08
N PHE A 61 -5.22 -6.64 0.58
CA PHE A 61 -6.64 -6.33 0.62
C PHE A 61 -7.42 -7.43 1.33
N SER A 62 -8.26 -7.06 2.29
CA SER A 62 -9.13 -7.99 3.00
C SER A 62 -10.53 -7.41 3.21
N GLY A 63 -11.56 -8.13 2.76
CA GLY A 63 -12.95 -7.69 2.83
C GLY A 63 -13.20 -6.44 1.98
N SER A 64 -13.07 -5.27 2.60
CA SER A 64 -13.17 -3.95 1.95
C SER A 64 -12.02 -3.01 2.30
N THR A 65 -10.97 -3.48 2.97
CA THR A 65 -9.90 -2.63 3.51
C THR A 65 -8.58 -2.99 2.85
N PHE A 66 -7.88 -1.98 2.34
CA PHE A 66 -6.48 -2.07 1.96
C PHE A 66 -5.62 -1.76 3.18
N THR A 67 -4.67 -2.63 3.47
CA THR A 67 -3.68 -2.43 4.53
C THR A 67 -2.30 -2.28 3.89
N LEU A 68 -1.59 -1.26 4.33
CA LEU A 68 -0.29 -0.86 3.85
C LEU A 68 0.68 -0.90 5.04
N GLN A 69 1.79 -1.61 4.89
CA GLN A 69 2.77 -1.84 5.95
C GLN A 69 4.17 -1.48 5.51
N SER A 70 4.96 -0.92 6.43
CA SER A 70 6.39 -0.74 6.20
C SER A 70 7.14 -0.72 7.52
N ALA A 71 8.25 -1.44 7.59
CA ALA A 71 9.06 -1.47 8.80
C ALA A 71 9.63 -0.10 9.16
N LEU A 72 10.05 0.69 8.15
CA LEU A 72 10.73 1.96 8.30
C LEU A 72 10.29 2.96 7.22
N LEU A 73 10.09 4.22 7.60
CA LEU A 73 9.95 5.34 6.66
C LEU A 73 10.84 6.50 7.14
N GLY A 74 11.91 6.76 6.39
CA GLY A 74 12.90 7.78 6.72
C GLY A 74 12.37 9.22 6.59
N PRO A 75 13.14 10.22 7.03
CA PRO A 75 12.78 11.63 6.88
C PRO A 75 12.63 12.02 5.41
N GLY A 76 11.50 12.62 5.04
CA GLY A 76 11.19 13.03 3.67
C GLY A 76 10.78 11.89 2.73
N GLU A 77 10.79 10.64 3.20
CA GLU A 77 10.38 9.49 2.40
C GLU A 77 8.86 9.36 2.31
N ALA A 78 8.41 8.77 1.23
CA ALA A 78 7.00 8.44 1.00
C ALA A 78 6.85 7.00 0.52
N PHE A 79 5.68 6.46 0.82
CA PHE A 79 5.23 5.16 0.35
C PHE A 79 3.83 5.30 -0.23
N ALA A 80 3.61 4.74 -1.40
CA ALA A 80 2.37 4.82 -2.12
C ALA A 80 1.97 3.46 -2.65
N MET A 81 0.66 3.28 -2.74
CA MET A 81 0.04 2.13 -3.39
C MET A 81 -1.00 2.61 -4.40
N VAL A 82 -1.12 1.87 -5.49
CA VAL A 82 -2.20 1.97 -6.46
C VAL A 82 -2.85 0.61 -6.62
N PHE A 83 -4.12 0.60 -6.98
CA PHE A 83 -4.89 -0.59 -7.26
C PHE A 83 -5.93 -0.24 -8.31
N GLN A 84 -6.47 -1.27 -8.96
CA GLN A 84 -7.59 -1.11 -9.88
C GLN A 84 -8.90 -1.49 -9.18
N ALA A 85 -9.95 -0.74 -9.49
CA ALA A 85 -11.30 -1.05 -9.06
C ALA A 85 -12.28 -0.81 -10.21
N LEU A 86 -13.33 -1.61 -10.25
CA LEU A 86 -14.48 -1.44 -11.14
C LEU A 86 -15.50 -0.53 -10.46
N ILE A 87 -16.22 0.26 -11.27
CA ILE A 87 -17.38 1.03 -10.81
C ILE A 87 -18.61 0.16 -11.01
N ASP A 88 -19.41 0.00 -9.96
CA ASP A 88 -20.66 -0.77 -9.99
C ASP A 88 -21.86 0.04 -10.51
#